data_AF-A0A9E0M311-F1
#
_entry.id   AF-A0A9E0M311-F1
#
_cell.length_a   1.000
_cell.length_b   1.000
_cell.length_c   1.000
_cell.angle_alpha   90.00
_cell.angle_beta   90.00
_cell.angle_gamma   90.00
#
_symmetry.space_group_name_H-M   'P 1'
#
loop_
_entity.id
_entity.type
_entity.pdbx_description
1 polymer ?
#
loop_
_entity_poly.entity_id
_entity_poly.type
_entity_poly.pdbx_seq_one_letter_code
_entity_poly.pdbx_strand_id
1 'polypeptide(L)'
;MQITELLAQMGGLQSMARELGVDEQQVASGADALLPAILGGFKKQAQAQPAGLEGLGGLLGQLGGGSLLDEVLAPQPTDASHGNEVLGQIFGSKDVSRTVANNAAAQSGLDPSLLKQMLPLLAMLVTGLMARQGGAAPAADAPGGMAGMGGVRGGMGGGLGDALAGALGGGGAGGGGLGGLLGGLLGGQGAPGRAQVGGAGGLASMLDLDGNGNPLDDILRMAGKAMR
;
A
#
# COMPACT_ATOMS: atom_id res chain seq x y z
N MET A 1 -15.75 18.78 -1.05
CA MET A 1 -15.99 18.66 -2.51
C MET A 1 -15.23 17.49 -3.14
N GLN A 2 -13.89 17.45 -3.17
CA GLN A 2 -13.18 16.37 -3.90
C GLN A 2 -13.42 14.94 -3.37
N ILE A 3 -13.50 14.74 -2.05
CA ILE A 3 -13.72 13.40 -1.46
C ILE A 3 -15.13 12.88 -1.74
N THR A 4 -16.16 13.72 -1.59
CA THR A 4 -17.56 13.35 -1.86
C THR A 4 -17.74 12.96 -3.33
N GLU A 5 -17.17 13.74 -4.26
CA GLU A 5 -17.21 13.46 -5.70
C GLU A 5 -16.49 12.15 -6.05
N LEU A 6 -15.33 11.91 -5.44
CA LEU A 6 -14.56 10.69 -5.66
C LEU A 6 -15.29 9.45 -5.11
N LEU A 7 -15.94 9.57 -3.94
CA LEU A 7 -16.79 8.53 -3.38
C LEU A 7 -17.99 8.24 -4.29
N ALA A 8 -18.62 9.29 -4.84
CA ALA A 8 -19.70 9.16 -5.82
C ALA A 8 -19.23 8.45 -7.10
N GLN A 9 -18.04 8.79 -7.58
CA GLN A 9 -17.44 8.23 -8.80
C GLN A 9 -17.01 6.76 -8.62
N MET A 10 -16.61 6.37 -7.41
CA MET A 10 -16.21 5.00 -7.09
C MET A 10 -17.38 4.09 -6.69
N GLY A 11 -18.61 4.58 -6.64
CA GLY A 11 -19.77 3.77 -6.24
C GLY A 11 -20.03 3.72 -4.73
N GLY A 12 -19.26 4.44 -3.92
CA GLY A 12 -19.32 4.37 -2.45
C GLY A 12 -20.64 4.89 -1.90
N LEU A 13 -21.18 5.97 -2.46
CA LEU A 13 -22.48 6.51 -2.06
C LEU A 13 -23.63 5.56 -2.41
N GLN A 14 -23.52 4.86 -3.54
CA GLN A 14 -24.49 3.88 -4.02
C GLN A 14 -24.50 2.61 -3.16
N SER A 15 -23.33 2.12 -2.73
CA SER A 15 -23.26 1.00 -1.79
C SER A 15 -23.88 1.36 -0.45
N MET A 16 -23.56 2.54 0.09
CA MET A 16 -24.16 3.04 1.32
C MET A 16 -25.67 3.24 1.24
N ALA A 17 -26.17 3.79 0.13
CA ALA A 17 -27.59 3.99 -0.10
C ALA A 17 -28.36 2.65 -0.05
N ARG A 18 -27.80 1.61 -0.68
CA ARG A 18 -28.35 0.25 -0.67
C ARG A 18 -28.31 -0.38 0.73
N GLU A 19 -27.20 -0.19 1.45
CA GLU A 19 -27.01 -0.78 2.77
C GLU A 19 -27.89 -0.13 3.85
N LEU A 20 -28.10 1.18 3.74
CA LEU A 20 -28.95 1.94 4.66
C LEU A 20 -30.43 1.99 4.24
N GLY A 21 -30.75 1.56 3.02
CA GLY A 21 -32.11 1.62 2.47
C GLY A 21 -32.62 3.05 2.24
N VAL A 22 -31.75 3.96 1.84
CA VAL A 22 -32.02 5.40 1.66
C VAL A 22 -31.58 5.89 0.28
N ASP A 23 -32.01 7.08 -0.12
CA ASP A 23 -31.61 7.67 -1.40
C ASP A 23 -30.17 8.19 -1.36
N GLU A 24 -29.47 8.15 -2.51
CA GLU A 24 -28.11 8.69 -2.66
C GLU A 24 -28.00 10.15 -2.22
N GLN A 25 -29.06 10.95 -2.42
CA GLN A 25 -29.13 12.35 -1.97
C GLN A 25 -29.07 12.48 -0.44
N GLN A 26 -29.69 11.53 0.28
CA GLN A 26 -29.65 11.50 1.75
C GLN A 26 -28.25 11.08 2.22
N VAL A 27 -27.64 10.08 1.57
CA VAL A 27 -26.25 9.70 1.87
C VAL A 27 -25.30 10.85 1.61
N ALA A 28 -25.42 11.56 0.48
CA ALA A 28 -24.60 12.71 0.14
C ALA A 28 -24.74 13.84 1.17
N SER A 29 -25.97 14.21 1.53
CA SER A 29 -26.25 15.26 2.52
C SER A 29 -25.68 14.92 3.90
N GLY A 30 -25.80 13.66 4.30
CA GLY A 30 -25.23 13.19 5.55
C GLY A 30 -23.72 13.07 5.52
N ALA A 31 -23.13 12.65 4.39
CA ALA A 31 -21.69 12.62 4.18
C ALA A 31 -21.11 14.03 4.27
N ASP A 32 -21.73 15.02 3.64
CA ASP A 32 -21.28 16.41 3.72
C ASP A 32 -21.31 16.95 5.16
N ALA A 33 -22.25 16.51 6.00
CA ALA A 33 -22.31 16.89 7.41
C ALA A 33 -21.29 16.12 8.29
N LEU A 34 -20.97 14.87 7.95
CA LEU A 34 -20.09 14.00 8.75
C LEU A 34 -18.60 14.13 8.37
N LEU A 35 -18.30 14.34 7.10
CA LEU A 35 -16.94 14.39 6.56
C LEU A 35 -16.04 15.41 7.28
N PRO A 36 -16.48 16.66 7.55
CA PRO A 36 -15.63 17.62 8.26
C PRO A 36 -15.20 17.13 9.64
N ALA A 37 -16.07 16.42 10.35
CA ALA A 37 -15.76 15.85 11.65
C ALA A 37 -14.76 14.69 11.51
N ILE A 38 -15.00 13.75 10.59
CA ILE A 38 -14.10 12.60 10.35
C ILE A 38 -12.69 13.10 9.98
N LEU A 39 -12.60 14.02 9.01
CA LEU A 39 -11.32 14.62 8.59
C LEU A 39 -10.65 15.41 9.72
N GLY A 40 -11.44 16.15 10.51
CA GLY A 40 -10.94 16.85 11.69
C GLY A 40 -10.37 15.90 12.75
N GLY A 41 -11.02 14.76 12.97
CA GLY A 41 -10.54 13.71 13.85
C GLY A 41 -9.23 13.11 13.35
N PHE A 42 -9.13 12.79 12.06
CA PHE A 42 -7.88 12.29 11.46
C PHE A 42 -6.74 13.28 11.59
N LYS A 43 -7.01 14.56 11.34
CA LYS A 43 -6.04 15.64 11.52
C LYS A 43 -5.55 15.71 12.96
N LYS A 44 -6.45 15.60 13.94
CA LYS A 44 -6.10 15.57 15.37
C LYS A 44 -5.24 14.34 15.71
N GLN A 45 -5.57 13.18 15.14
CA GLN A 45 -4.79 11.96 15.35
C GLN A 45 -3.39 12.06 14.72
N ALA A 46 -3.27 12.63 13.53
CA ALA A 46 -1.98 12.91 12.89
C ALA A 46 -1.11 13.84 13.74
N GLN A 47 -1.72 14.87 14.35
CA GLN A 47 -1.03 15.81 15.23
C GLN A 47 -0.63 15.19 16.58
N ALA A 48 -1.35 14.17 17.04
CA ALA A 48 -1.04 13.44 18.26
C ALA A 48 0.08 12.40 18.05
N GLN A 49 0.32 11.97 16.82
CA GLN A 49 1.38 11.03 16.47
C GLN A 49 2.76 11.71 16.43
N PRO A 50 3.79 11.16 17.10
CA PRO A 50 5.17 11.69 17.04
C PRO A 50 5.74 11.70 15.61
N ALA A 51 5.31 10.72 14.80
CA ALA A 51 5.68 10.56 13.40
C ALA A 51 4.79 11.36 12.43
N GLY A 52 3.83 12.13 12.94
CA GLY A 52 2.95 12.97 12.11
C GLY A 52 2.12 12.18 11.09
N LEU A 53 2.10 12.69 9.85
CA LEU A 53 1.39 12.07 8.72
C LEU A 53 1.98 10.70 8.32
N GLU A 54 3.29 10.49 8.49
CA GLU A 54 3.95 9.20 8.25
C GLU A 54 3.40 8.11 9.19
N GLY A 55 3.24 8.47 10.48
CA GLY A 55 2.65 7.58 11.49
C GLY A 55 1.17 7.29 11.22
N LEU A 56 0.46 8.25 10.63
CA LEU A 56 -0.94 8.07 10.22
C LEU A 56 -1.05 6.98 9.15
N GLY A 57 -0.13 6.92 8.18
CA GLY A 57 -0.11 5.87 7.14
C GLY A 57 0.00 4.47 7.74
N GLY A 58 0.86 4.28 8.74
CA GLY A 58 0.97 3.02 9.47
C GLY A 58 -0.30 2.64 10.24
N LEU A 59 -0.93 3.62 10.90
CA LEU A 59 -2.21 3.44 11.59
C LEU A 59 -3.35 3.14 10.63
N LEU A 60 -3.41 3.80 9.48
CA LEU A 60 -4.35 3.53 8.40
C LEU A 60 -4.22 2.08 7.91
N GLY A 61 -2.99 1.60 7.71
CA GLY A 61 -2.72 0.19 7.41
C GLY A 61 -3.17 -0.75 8.52
N GLN A 62 -2.92 -0.41 9.79
CA GLN A 62 -3.33 -1.22 10.94
C GLN A 62 -4.85 -1.31 11.11
N LEU A 63 -5.57 -0.23 10.79
CA LEU A 63 -7.03 -0.17 10.87
C LEU A 63 -7.75 -0.90 9.73
N GLY A 64 -7.03 -1.45 8.76
CA GLY A 64 -7.60 -2.18 7.62
C GLY A 64 -7.26 -1.57 6.26
N GLY A 65 -6.55 -0.44 6.20
CA GLY A 65 -5.98 0.11 4.98
C GLY A 65 -6.99 0.21 3.84
N GLY A 66 -6.53 -0.06 2.62
CA GLY A 66 -7.37 -0.05 1.42
C GLY A 66 -8.51 -1.08 1.43
N SER A 67 -8.39 -2.19 2.18
CA SER A 67 -9.41 -3.25 2.16
C SER A 67 -10.73 -2.81 2.78
N LEU A 68 -10.73 -1.82 3.68
CA LEU A 68 -11.96 -1.20 4.20
C LEU A 68 -12.80 -0.56 3.09
N LEU A 69 -12.14 0.02 2.08
CA LEU A 69 -12.84 0.58 0.92
C LEU A 69 -13.41 -0.55 0.06
N ASP A 70 -12.62 -1.61 -0.20
CA ASP A 70 -13.09 -2.78 -0.95
C ASP A 70 -14.25 -3.50 -0.24
N GLU A 71 -14.25 -3.57 1.09
CA GLU A 71 -15.30 -4.17 1.91
C GLU A 71 -16.63 -3.43 1.78
N VAL A 72 -16.62 -2.08 1.84
CA VAL A 72 -17.83 -1.25 1.66
C VAL A 72 -18.31 -1.23 0.20
N LEU A 73 -17.39 -1.34 -0.76
CA LEU A 73 -17.75 -1.38 -2.18
C LEU A 73 -18.28 -2.76 -2.60
N ALA A 74 -17.96 -3.82 -1.85
CA ALA A 74 -18.40 -5.16 -2.14
C ALA A 74 -19.94 -5.30 -2.00
N PRO A 75 -20.57 -6.27 -2.70
CA PRO A 75 -22.01 -6.50 -2.62
C PRO A 75 -22.48 -7.11 -1.28
N GLN A 76 -21.57 -7.29 -0.33
CA GLN A 76 -21.81 -7.98 0.94
C GLN A 76 -22.07 -6.95 2.05
N PRO A 77 -22.81 -7.32 3.11
CA PRO A 77 -23.03 -6.45 4.26
C PRO A 77 -21.68 -6.09 4.89
N THR A 78 -21.45 -4.80 5.10
CA THR A 78 -20.22 -4.30 5.69
C THR A 78 -20.30 -4.45 7.22
N ASP A 79 -19.24 -4.92 7.87
CA ASP A 79 -19.24 -5.00 9.33
C ASP A 79 -19.09 -3.58 9.93
N ALA A 80 -20.17 -3.07 10.52
CA ALA A 80 -20.17 -1.80 11.23
C ALA A 80 -19.18 -1.77 12.42
N SER A 81 -18.74 -2.94 12.91
CA SER A 81 -17.74 -3.07 13.98
C SER A 81 -16.39 -2.49 13.57
N HIS A 82 -15.91 -2.79 12.35
CA HIS A 82 -14.66 -2.23 11.82
C HIS A 82 -14.73 -0.69 11.75
N GLY A 83 -15.85 -0.16 11.25
CA GLY A 83 -16.08 1.28 11.26
C GLY A 83 -16.10 1.88 12.67
N ASN A 84 -16.67 1.17 13.64
CA ASN A 84 -16.66 1.60 15.05
C ASN A 84 -15.26 1.61 15.68
N GLU A 85 -14.38 0.69 15.29
CA GLU A 85 -12.97 0.66 15.73
C GLU A 85 -12.19 1.84 15.15
N VAL A 86 -12.31 2.07 13.85
CA VAL A 86 -11.76 3.23 13.14
C VAL A 86 -12.17 4.52 13.83
N LEU A 87 -13.47 4.66 14.14
CA LEU A 87 -14.00 5.83 14.84
C LEU A 87 -13.49 5.97 16.27
N GLY A 88 -13.37 4.86 16.99
CA GLY A 88 -12.77 4.84 18.33
C GLY A 88 -11.34 5.36 18.29
N GLN A 89 -10.58 4.98 17.27
CA GLN A 89 -9.20 5.42 17.08
C GLN A 89 -9.12 6.90 16.68
N ILE A 90 -10.00 7.38 15.81
CA ILE A 90 -9.95 8.75 15.29
C ILE A 90 -10.52 9.77 16.28
N PHE A 91 -11.66 9.46 16.89
CA PHE A 91 -12.36 10.35 17.81
C PHE A 91 -11.97 10.15 19.28
N GLY A 92 -11.32 9.03 19.60
CA GLY A 92 -10.86 8.69 20.94
C GLY A 92 -11.93 8.05 21.82
N SER A 93 -13.21 8.33 21.59
CA SER A 93 -14.31 7.68 22.31
C SER A 93 -15.59 7.58 21.49
N LYS A 94 -16.39 6.55 21.81
CA LYS A 94 -17.72 6.33 21.18
C LYS A 94 -18.68 7.48 21.48
N ASP A 95 -18.51 8.19 22.60
CA ASP A 95 -19.33 9.34 22.95
C ASP A 95 -19.10 10.53 22.02
N VAL A 96 -17.85 10.76 21.61
CA VAL A 96 -17.53 11.77 20.59
C VAL A 96 -18.15 11.37 19.26
N SER A 97 -18.02 10.11 18.82
CA SER A 97 -18.65 9.63 17.59
C SER A 97 -20.17 9.81 17.58
N ARG A 98 -20.84 9.53 18.71
CA ARG A 98 -22.29 9.74 18.87
C ARG A 98 -22.66 11.22 18.80
N THR A 99 -21.84 12.08 19.40
CA THR A 99 -22.04 13.54 19.37
C THR A 99 -21.88 14.09 17.95
N VAL A 100 -20.91 13.58 17.20
CA VAL A 100 -20.71 13.92 15.77
C VAL A 100 -21.93 13.51 14.95
N ALA A 101 -22.45 12.28 15.13
CA ALA A 101 -23.66 11.84 14.43
C ALA A 101 -24.87 12.74 14.74
N ASN A 102 -25.08 13.10 16.01
CA ASN A 102 -26.19 13.96 16.42
C ASN A 102 -26.06 15.38 15.85
N ASN A 103 -24.85 15.95 15.81
CA ASN A 103 -24.62 17.26 15.20
C ASN A 103 -24.83 17.22 13.68
N ALA A 104 -24.35 16.18 13.02
CA ALA A 104 -24.54 16.01 11.58
C ALA A 104 -26.01 15.79 11.21
N ALA A 105 -26.78 15.10 12.05
CA ALA A 105 -28.24 14.98 11.89
C ALA A 105 -28.93 16.35 11.94
N ALA A 106 -28.55 17.21 12.88
CA ALA A 106 -29.09 18.57 12.98
C ALA A 106 -28.73 19.46 11.78
N GLN A 107 -27.58 19.23 11.15
CA GLN A 107 -27.12 19.99 9.99
C GLN A 107 -27.71 19.46 8.66
N SER A 108 -27.81 18.14 8.52
CA SER A 108 -28.30 17.49 7.30
C SER A 108 -29.83 17.38 7.25
N GLY A 109 -30.52 17.55 8.38
CA GLY A 109 -31.97 17.34 8.49
C GLY A 109 -32.39 15.87 8.44
N LEU A 110 -31.43 14.95 8.57
CA LEU A 110 -31.64 13.50 8.50
C LEU A 110 -31.82 12.89 9.89
N ASP A 111 -32.40 11.69 9.93
CA ASP A 111 -32.64 10.96 11.18
C ASP A 111 -31.32 10.68 11.94
N PRO A 112 -31.25 10.98 13.26
CA PRO A 112 -30.05 10.71 14.06
C PRO A 112 -29.65 9.24 14.07
N SER A 113 -30.61 8.33 13.95
CA SER A 113 -30.37 6.88 13.90
C SER A 113 -29.74 6.46 12.56
N LEU A 114 -30.15 7.08 11.45
CA LEU A 114 -29.56 6.86 10.14
C LEU A 114 -28.09 7.32 10.14
N LEU A 115 -27.84 8.53 10.65
CA LEU A 115 -26.49 9.11 10.73
C LEU A 115 -25.55 8.28 11.59
N LYS A 116 -26.05 7.69 12.69
CA LYS A 116 -25.26 6.76 13.52
C LYS A 116 -24.86 5.49 12.79
N GLN A 117 -25.70 4.97 11.89
CA GLN A 117 -25.40 3.79 11.08
C GLN A 117 -24.47 4.13 9.91
N MET A 118 -24.63 5.33 9.36
CA MET A 118 -23.85 5.83 8.24
C MET A 118 -22.42 6.24 8.63
N LEU A 119 -22.23 6.73 9.85
CA LEU A 119 -20.96 7.26 10.34
C LEU A 119 -19.82 6.20 10.33
N PRO A 120 -20.02 4.95 10.79
CA PRO A 120 -19.05 3.86 10.64
C PRO A 120 -18.69 3.54 9.19
N LEU A 121 -19.68 3.49 8.29
CA LEU A 121 -19.48 3.20 6.87
C LEU A 121 -18.63 4.29 6.18
N LEU A 122 -18.95 5.56 6.45
CA LEU A 122 -18.17 6.69 5.95
C LEU A 122 -16.74 6.69 6.50
N ALA A 123 -16.57 6.33 7.76
CA ALA A 123 -15.24 6.22 8.35
C ALA A 123 -14.40 5.19 7.61
N MET A 124 -14.93 3.99 7.35
CA MET A 124 -14.25 2.95 6.58
C MET A 124 -13.90 3.40 5.15
N LEU A 125 -14.85 4.02 4.45
CA LEU A 125 -14.64 4.54 3.10
C LEU A 125 -13.52 5.58 3.05
N VAL A 126 -13.55 6.57 3.96
CA VAL A 126 -12.53 7.62 4.02
C VAL A 126 -11.17 7.03 4.41
N THR A 127 -11.16 6.10 5.36
CA THR A 127 -9.95 5.39 5.81
C THR A 127 -9.32 4.63 4.65
N GLY A 128 -10.10 3.81 3.93
CA GLY A 128 -9.59 3.04 2.81
C GLY A 128 -9.18 3.91 1.62
N LEU A 129 -9.90 5.00 1.36
CA LEU A 129 -9.51 5.97 0.35
C LEU A 129 -8.18 6.66 0.70
N MET A 130 -7.99 7.10 1.95
CA MET A 130 -6.75 7.72 2.40
C MET A 130 -5.60 6.73 2.43
N ALA A 131 -5.84 5.48 2.82
CA ALA A 131 -4.83 4.43 2.77
C ALA A 131 -4.37 4.16 1.33
N ARG A 132 -5.29 4.23 0.36
CA ARG A 132 -5.00 4.05 -1.07
C ARG A 132 -4.31 5.25 -1.71
N GLN A 133 -4.52 6.46 -1.18
CA GLN A 133 -3.83 7.68 -1.63
C GLN A 133 -2.47 7.90 -0.95
N GLY A 134 -2.37 7.60 0.35
CA GLY A 134 -1.15 7.71 1.15
C GLY A 134 -0.20 6.51 0.99
N GLY A 135 -0.74 5.34 0.63
CA GLY A 135 -0.01 4.18 0.17
C GLY A 135 -0.13 4.05 -1.34
N ALA A 136 0.77 4.67 -2.09
CA ALA A 136 0.86 4.45 -3.52
C ALA A 136 1.38 3.03 -3.82
N ALA A 137 0.48 2.03 -3.78
CA ALA A 137 0.37 0.93 -4.73
C ALA A 137 -0.86 0.06 -4.38
N PRO A 138 -1.79 -0.19 -5.32
CA PRO A 138 -2.68 -1.32 -5.20
C PRO A 138 -1.86 -2.61 -5.39
N ALA A 139 -1.87 -3.50 -4.40
CA ALA A 139 -1.69 -4.91 -4.67
C ALA A 139 -2.96 -5.36 -5.40
N ALA A 140 -2.93 -5.27 -6.72
CA ALA A 140 -4.00 -5.81 -7.56
C ALA A 140 -3.95 -7.34 -7.47
N ASP A 141 -4.95 -7.93 -6.82
CA ASP A 141 -5.37 -9.31 -7.06
C ASP A 141 -5.66 -9.49 -8.55
N ALA A 142 -4.71 -10.08 -9.27
CA ALA A 142 -4.94 -10.67 -10.58
C ALA A 142 -5.25 -12.16 -10.37
N PRO A 143 -6.48 -12.64 -10.64
CA PRO A 143 -6.77 -14.05 -10.67
C PRO A 143 -6.22 -14.65 -11.98
N GLY A 144 -5.15 -15.43 -11.87
CA GLY A 144 -4.66 -16.31 -12.94
C GLY A 144 -3.60 -15.69 -13.86
N GLY A 145 -2.37 -16.22 -13.76
CA GLY A 145 -1.34 -16.04 -14.79
C GLY A 145 0.06 -15.80 -14.23
N MET A 146 0.78 -16.88 -13.93
CA MET A 146 2.26 -17.00 -13.99
C MET A 146 3.07 -15.71 -13.73
N ALA A 147 2.99 -15.13 -12.53
CA ALA A 147 3.83 -14.03 -12.09
C ALA A 147 4.73 -14.48 -10.93
N GLY A 148 5.85 -15.09 -11.28
CA GLY A 148 6.90 -15.50 -10.35
C GLY A 148 8.27 -15.39 -11.01
N MET A 149 8.64 -14.20 -11.50
CA MET A 149 10.02 -13.88 -11.95
C MET A 149 10.21 -12.36 -12.13
N GLY A 150 9.84 -11.53 -11.13
CA GLY A 150 9.82 -10.07 -11.30
C GLY A 150 10.16 -9.21 -10.07
N GLY A 151 10.79 -9.80 -9.03
CA GLY A 151 11.00 -9.13 -7.73
C GLY A 151 12.45 -8.98 -7.25
N VAL A 152 13.48 -9.20 -8.09
CA VAL A 152 14.89 -9.00 -7.68
C VAL A 152 15.31 -7.54 -7.87
N ARG A 153 14.68 -6.65 -7.10
CA ARG A 153 15.22 -5.30 -6.86
C ARG A 153 14.96 -4.87 -5.42
N GLY A 154 15.91 -5.23 -4.56
CA GLY A 154 16.16 -4.56 -3.28
C GLY A 154 15.91 -5.43 -2.05
N GLY A 155 16.94 -6.11 -1.57
CA GLY A 155 16.86 -6.85 -0.31
C GLY A 155 18.04 -7.80 -0.08
N MET A 156 19.24 -7.25 -0.02
CA MET A 156 20.44 -7.95 0.41
C MET A 156 20.36 -8.16 1.92
N GLY A 157 19.87 -9.32 2.38
CA GLY A 157 19.77 -9.62 3.81
C GLY A 157 19.32 -11.06 4.13
N GLY A 158 20.29 -11.91 4.49
CA GLY A 158 20.12 -13.27 5.05
C GLY A 158 19.90 -14.34 3.98
N GLY A 159 20.63 -15.46 3.89
CA GLY A 159 21.47 -16.14 4.87
C GLY A 159 21.11 -17.63 4.82
N LEU A 160 21.93 -18.44 4.13
CA LEU A 160 22.05 -19.91 4.22
C LEU A 160 20.81 -20.80 3.95
N GLY A 161 19.59 -20.28 3.85
CA GLY A 161 18.37 -21.07 3.58
C GLY A 161 18.18 -21.49 2.12
N ASP A 162 18.46 -20.60 1.17
CA ASP A 162 18.22 -20.85 -0.27
C ASP A 162 19.20 -21.84 -0.92
N ALA A 163 20.41 -21.96 -0.38
CA ALA A 163 21.41 -22.90 -0.91
C ALA A 163 21.07 -24.36 -0.58
N LEU A 164 20.29 -24.62 0.48
CA LEU A 164 19.82 -25.96 0.83
C LEU A 164 18.50 -26.32 0.13
N ALA A 165 17.65 -25.32 -0.16
CA ALA A 165 16.41 -25.50 -0.91
C ALA A 165 16.65 -25.86 -2.38
N GLY A 166 17.73 -25.37 -2.99
CA GLY A 166 18.12 -25.73 -4.36
C GLY A 166 18.72 -27.14 -4.52
N ALA A 167 19.10 -27.80 -3.41
CA ALA A 167 19.82 -29.08 -3.45
C ALA A 167 18.95 -30.31 -3.16
N LEU A 168 17.71 -30.14 -2.67
CA LEU A 168 16.85 -31.26 -2.21
C LEU A 168 15.48 -31.38 -2.92
N GLY A 169 15.22 -30.59 -3.96
CA GLY A 169 13.95 -30.60 -4.70
C GLY A 169 14.00 -31.43 -5.98
N GLY A 170 14.18 -32.74 -5.87
CA GLY A 170 14.10 -33.66 -7.00
C GLY A 170 12.66 -34.01 -7.39
N GLY A 171 12.39 -34.03 -8.70
CA GLY A 171 11.41 -34.95 -9.30
C GLY A 171 10.24 -34.31 -10.07
N GLY A 172 10.18 -34.59 -11.38
CA GLY A 172 8.89 -34.87 -12.04
C GLY A 172 8.56 -34.14 -13.35
N ALA A 173 8.78 -34.86 -14.45
CA ALA A 173 7.86 -35.01 -15.60
C ALA A 173 7.61 -33.86 -16.60
N GLY A 174 8.11 -34.09 -17.83
CA GLY A 174 7.24 -34.09 -19.02
C GLY A 174 7.30 -32.87 -19.94
N GLY A 175 7.81 -33.05 -21.16
CA GLY A 175 7.55 -32.14 -22.28
C GLY A 175 8.73 -32.00 -23.25
N GLY A 176 8.75 -32.82 -24.30
CA GLY A 176 9.78 -32.82 -25.32
C GLY A 176 9.86 -31.53 -26.13
N GLY A 177 11.06 -31.24 -26.63
CA GLY A 177 11.29 -30.19 -27.61
C GLY A 177 12.63 -30.40 -28.30
N LEU A 178 12.57 -30.75 -29.59
CA LEU A 178 13.71 -30.94 -30.50
C LEU A 178 14.56 -29.65 -30.69
N GLY A 179 14.22 -28.56 -30.00
CA GLY A 179 14.97 -27.30 -29.99
C GLY A 179 16.24 -27.29 -29.14
N GLY A 180 16.37 -28.20 -28.16
CA GLY A 180 17.59 -28.27 -27.33
C GLY A 180 18.80 -28.92 -28.02
N LEU A 181 18.56 -29.73 -29.05
CA LEU A 181 19.60 -30.50 -29.74
C LEU A 181 20.26 -29.71 -30.88
N LEU A 182 19.55 -28.76 -31.50
CA LEU A 182 20.14 -27.86 -32.51
C LEU A 182 20.97 -26.72 -31.89
N GLY A 183 20.68 -26.32 -30.65
CA GLY A 183 21.45 -25.29 -29.93
C GLY A 183 22.79 -25.77 -29.38
N GLY A 184 22.95 -27.08 -29.15
CA GLY A 184 24.18 -27.67 -28.62
C GLY A 184 25.20 -28.14 -29.66
N LEU A 185 24.79 -28.23 -30.94
CA LEU A 185 25.62 -28.83 -32.01
C LEU A 185 26.13 -27.80 -33.05
N LEU A 186 25.60 -26.58 -33.04
CA LEU A 186 26.01 -25.47 -33.91
C LEU A 186 26.71 -24.35 -33.11
N GLY A 187 27.49 -24.73 -32.11
CA GLY A 187 28.15 -23.75 -31.23
C GLY A 187 29.35 -24.31 -30.49
N GLY A 188 30.03 -25.30 -31.06
CA GLY A 188 31.31 -25.77 -30.56
C GLY A 188 32.41 -25.49 -31.56
N GLN A 189 33.36 -24.61 -31.24
CA GLN A 189 34.79 -24.83 -31.51
C GLN A 189 35.66 -23.73 -30.87
N GLY A 190 36.65 -24.12 -30.04
CA GLY A 190 37.83 -23.29 -29.75
C GLY A 190 38.24 -23.26 -28.28
N ALA A 191 39.09 -24.20 -27.87
CA ALA A 191 39.67 -24.36 -26.54
C ALA A 191 40.78 -23.31 -26.20
N PRO A 192 41.70 -23.56 -25.25
CA PRO A 192 41.59 -23.51 -23.80
C PRO A 192 42.56 -22.50 -23.16
N GLY A 193 42.28 -22.05 -21.93
CA GLY A 193 43.34 -21.62 -21.00
C GLY A 193 43.17 -20.26 -20.34
N ARG A 194 43.52 -20.28 -19.05
CA ARG A 194 44.01 -19.18 -18.21
C ARG A 194 42.99 -18.23 -17.60
N ALA A 195 42.98 -18.29 -16.27
CA ALA A 195 43.05 -17.18 -15.33
C ALA A 195 41.94 -16.10 -15.41
N GLN A 196 41.18 -16.03 -14.32
CA GLN A 196 41.13 -14.86 -13.43
C GLN A 196 41.16 -13.48 -14.10
N VAL A 197 40.09 -12.71 -13.85
CA VAL A 197 40.04 -11.24 -13.59
C VAL A 197 38.78 -10.65 -14.23
N GLY A 198 37.92 -10.08 -13.36
CA GLY A 198 36.73 -9.32 -13.75
C GLY A 198 37.08 -7.95 -14.34
N GLY A 199 36.14 -7.36 -15.07
CA GLY A 199 36.44 -6.15 -15.83
C GLY A 199 35.24 -5.31 -16.28
N ALA A 200 34.14 -5.30 -15.52
CA ALA A 200 33.22 -4.14 -15.50
C ALA A 200 33.40 -3.30 -14.21
N GLY A 201 34.24 -3.78 -13.27
CA GLY A 201 34.70 -3.05 -12.09
C GLY A 201 35.86 -2.09 -12.34
N GLY A 202 36.35 -1.95 -13.57
CA GLY A 202 37.54 -1.13 -13.85
C GLY A 202 37.38 0.37 -13.55
N LEU A 203 36.15 0.90 -13.60
CA LEU A 203 35.86 2.31 -13.32
C LEU A 203 35.24 2.50 -11.93
N ALA A 204 34.43 1.55 -11.46
CA ALA A 204 33.88 1.58 -10.11
C ALA A 204 34.95 1.32 -9.04
N SER A 205 35.91 0.43 -9.29
CA SER A 205 37.02 0.11 -8.38
C SER A 205 38.22 1.06 -8.52
N MET A 206 38.19 2.00 -9.48
CA MET A 206 39.10 3.15 -9.51
C MET A 206 38.54 4.37 -8.77
N LEU A 207 37.22 4.45 -8.57
CA LEU A 207 36.59 5.53 -7.79
C LEU A 207 36.47 5.21 -6.29
N ASP A 208 36.45 3.94 -5.91
CA ASP A 208 36.46 3.46 -4.52
C ASP A 208 37.91 3.19 -4.07
N LEU A 209 38.67 4.29 -3.86
CA LEU A 209 40.13 4.25 -3.71
C LEU A 209 40.57 3.85 -2.29
N ASP A 210 39.66 3.90 -1.31
CA ASP A 210 39.88 3.44 0.07
C ASP A 210 39.08 2.18 0.47
N GLY A 211 38.21 1.70 -0.43
CA GLY A 211 37.50 0.42 -0.30
C GLY A 211 36.32 0.46 0.68
N ASN A 212 35.75 1.63 0.96
CA ASN A 212 34.63 1.79 1.87
C ASN A 212 33.25 1.65 1.20
N GLY A 213 33.21 1.58 -0.15
CA GLY A 213 32.00 1.34 -0.93
C GLY A 213 31.10 2.55 -1.14
N ASN A 214 31.57 3.78 -0.88
CA ASN A 214 30.78 5.00 -1.05
C ASN A 214 31.53 6.09 -1.87
N PRO A 215 31.42 6.09 -3.21
CA PRO A 215 32.24 6.93 -4.09
C PRO A 215 31.95 8.44 -3.99
N LEU A 216 30.83 8.82 -3.36
CA LEU A 216 30.49 10.22 -3.11
C LEU A 216 31.40 10.85 -2.05
N ASP A 217 31.86 10.08 -1.06
CA ASP A 217 32.72 10.58 0.02
C ASP A 217 34.13 10.90 -0.49
N ASP A 218 34.64 10.09 -1.43
CA ASP A 218 35.92 10.32 -2.11
C ASP A 218 35.92 11.59 -2.98
N ILE A 219 34.80 11.85 -3.68
CA ILE A 219 34.63 13.05 -4.51
C ILE A 219 34.56 14.31 -3.62
N LEU A 220 33.84 14.24 -2.50
CA LEU A 220 33.76 15.32 -1.51
C LEU A 220 35.10 15.60 -0.83
N ARG A 221 35.88 14.56 -0.55
CA ARG A 221 37.22 14.67 0.06
C ARG A 221 38.27 15.26 -0.90
N MET A 222 38.22 14.91 -2.20
CA MET A 222 39.07 15.56 -3.21
C MET A 222 38.69 17.02 -3.45
N ALA A 223 37.39 17.34 -3.49
CA ALA A 223 36.91 18.71 -3.68
C ALA A 223 37.23 19.62 -2.48
N GLY A 224 37.13 19.11 -1.24
CA GLY A 224 37.50 19.84 -0.03
C GLY A 224 39.00 20.11 0.11
N LYS A 225 39.86 19.27 -0.48
CA LYS A 225 41.32 19.43 -0.43
C LYS A 225 41.85 20.44 -1.45
N ALA A 226 41.09 20.77 -2.49
CA ALA A 226 41.45 21.76 -3.52
C ALA A 226 41.11 23.21 -3.13
N MET A 227 40.31 23.43 -2.08
CA MET A 227 39.92 24.76 -1.60
C MET A 227 40.75 25.29 -0.42
N ARG A 228 41.84 24.61 -0.04
CA ARG A 228 42.75 25.06 1.01
C ARG A 228 44.10 25.51 0.45
#